data_AF-A0A554LCT1-F1
#
_entry.id   AF-A0A554LCT1-F1
#
_cell.length_a   1.000
_cell.length_b   1.000
_cell.length_c   1.000
_cell.angle_alpha   90.00
_cell.angle_beta   90.00
_cell.angle_gamma   90.00
#
_symmetry.space_group_name_H-M   'P 1'
#
loop_
_entity.id
_entity.type
_entity.pdbx_description
1 polymer ?
#
loop_
_entity_poly.entity_id
_entity_poly.type
_entity_poly.pdbx_seq_one_letter_code
_entity_poly.pdbx_strand_id
1 'polypeptide(L)'
;MAKYNDITAGQTEACINRIGGLDNFLRFIGGQGRIVFETILTFLRAVRMPAQPAVTTSEEYFNEAGVVWMGGNFNAQLLGLEVVATEDAELAIRKLEEASLDAPILAELGDKAEISVSQFRAFLAENRESREWFIFYLKGKDGNLWAVRASWLDDGWYVHANSVEHPYEWDRGHRVLSR
;
A
#
# COMPACT_ATOMS: atom_id res chain seq x y z
N MET A 1 0.38 0.76 -36.22
CA MET A 1 1.21 -0.08 -35.33
C MET A 1 0.40 -0.36 -34.08
N ALA A 2 0.33 -1.62 -33.64
CA ALA A 2 -0.26 -1.93 -32.35
C ALA A 2 0.58 -1.27 -31.25
N LYS A 3 -0.07 -0.69 -30.25
CA LYS A 3 0.62 -0.07 -29.11
C LYS A 3 1.26 -1.12 -28.18
N TYR A 4 0.80 -2.36 -28.27
CA TYR A 4 1.19 -3.48 -27.43
C TYR A 4 1.74 -4.59 -28.33
N ASN A 5 3.05 -4.55 -28.58
CA ASN A 5 3.71 -5.51 -29.48
C ASN A 5 3.95 -6.87 -28.82
N ASP A 6 3.80 -6.97 -27.50
CA ASP A 6 4.10 -8.17 -26.72
C ASP A 6 2.88 -9.05 -26.41
N ILE A 7 1.69 -8.68 -26.91
CA ILE A 7 0.48 -9.49 -26.74
C ILE A 7 0.38 -10.49 -27.90
N THR A 8 0.47 -11.77 -27.57
CA THR A 8 0.31 -12.86 -28.54
C THR A 8 -1.14 -13.07 -28.95
N ALA A 9 -1.36 -13.72 -30.10
CA ALA A 9 -2.69 -14.14 -30.53
C ALA A 9 -3.36 -15.06 -29.48
N GLY A 10 -2.59 -15.95 -28.84
CA GLY A 10 -3.09 -16.84 -27.79
C GLY A 10 -3.52 -16.09 -26.52
N GLN A 11 -2.81 -15.03 -26.11
CA GLN A 11 -3.22 -14.19 -24.98
C GLN A 11 -4.51 -13.40 -25.31
N THR A 12 -4.63 -12.94 -26.55
CA THR A 12 -5.85 -12.28 -27.03
C THR A 12 -7.04 -13.23 -27.00
N GLU A 13 -6.87 -14.46 -27.50
CA GLU A 13 -7.91 -15.50 -27.48
C GLU A 13 -8.31 -15.89 -26.04
N ALA A 14 -7.33 -16.08 -25.15
CA ALA A 14 -7.59 -16.37 -23.74
C ALA A 14 -8.38 -15.24 -23.05
N CYS A 15 -8.09 -13.99 -23.38
CA CYS A 15 -8.85 -12.83 -22.89
C CYS A 15 -10.30 -12.86 -23.39
N ILE A 16 -10.52 -13.06 -24.70
CA ILE A 16 -11.86 -13.17 -25.30
C ILE A 16 -12.66 -14.28 -24.62
N ASN A 17 -12.05 -15.45 -24.41
CA ASN A 17 -12.70 -16.56 -23.73
C ASN A 17 -13.06 -16.24 -22.27
N ARG A 18 -12.19 -15.54 -21.54
CA ARG A 18 -12.48 -15.08 -20.17
C ARG A 18 -13.61 -14.05 -20.07
N ILE A 19 -13.80 -13.24 -21.11
CA ILE A 19 -14.91 -12.27 -21.20
C ILE A 19 -16.24 -12.96 -21.60
N GLY A 20 -16.21 -14.27 -21.87
CA GLY A 20 -17.38 -15.06 -22.24
C GLY A 20 -17.57 -15.20 -23.75
N GLY A 21 -16.50 -15.06 -24.53
CA GLY A 21 -16.48 -15.30 -25.97
C GLY A 21 -16.53 -14.03 -26.82
N LEU A 22 -16.47 -14.23 -28.14
CA LEU A 22 -16.35 -13.14 -29.13
C LEU A 22 -17.51 -12.15 -29.07
N ASP A 23 -18.74 -12.61 -28.84
CA ASP A 23 -19.92 -11.72 -28.78
C ASP A 23 -19.82 -10.72 -27.62
N ASN A 24 -19.40 -11.17 -26.43
CA ASN A 24 -19.19 -10.28 -25.29
C ASN A 24 -17.98 -9.37 -25.50
N PHE A 25 -16.92 -9.85 -26.15
CA PHE A 25 -15.78 -9.02 -26.55
C PHE A 25 -16.23 -7.88 -27.49
N LEU A 26 -17.01 -8.19 -28.53
CA LEU A 26 -17.56 -7.20 -29.47
C LEU A 26 -18.48 -6.20 -28.78
N ARG A 27 -19.35 -6.65 -27.85
CA ARG A 27 -20.18 -5.75 -27.02
C ARG A 27 -19.32 -4.83 -26.15
N PHE A 28 -18.25 -5.35 -25.54
CA PHE A 28 -17.33 -4.58 -24.71
C PHE A 28 -16.61 -3.49 -25.53
N ILE A 29 -15.98 -3.85 -26.66
CA ILE A 29 -15.28 -2.86 -27.51
C ILE A 29 -16.24 -1.91 -28.22
N GLY A 30 -17.50 -2.30 -28.41
CA GLY A 30 -18.60 -1.46 -28.89
C GLY A 30 -19.19 -0.53 -27.83
N GLY A 31 -18.62 -0.48 -26.61
CA GLY A 31 -19.03 0.42 -25.53
C GLY A 31 -20.29 0.00 -24.77
N GLN A 32 -20.81 -1.20 -25.01
CA GLN A 32 -22.03 -1.73 -24.38
C GLN A 32 -21.74 -2.53 -23.10
N GLY A 33 -20.47 -2.63 -22.70
CA GLY A 33 -20.04 -3.36 -21.51
C GLY A 33 -18.88 -2.66 -20.82
N ARG A 34 -18.64 -3.04 -19.56
CA ARG A 34 -17.47 -2.64 -18.77
C ARG A 34 -16.84 -3.87 -18.13
N ILE A 35 -15.53 -3.91 -18.06
CA ILE A 35 -14.81 -4.88 -17.22
C ILE A 35 -14.80 -4.34 -15.80
N VAL A 36 -15.19 -5.18 -14.85
CA VAL A 36 -15.11 -4.91 -13.42
C VAL A 36 -14.13 -5.91 -12.85
N PHE A 37 -13.06 -5.44 -12.22
CA PHE A 37 -12.16 -6.29 -11.45
C PHE A 37 -12.73 -6.45 -10.05
N GLU A 38 -12.70 -7.65 -9.51
CA GLU A 38 -12.95 -7.86 -8.09
C GLU A 38 -11.88 -7.09 -7.31
N THR A 39 -12.33 -6.33 -6.32
CA THR A 39 -11.49 -5.50 -5.46
C THR A 39 -11.38 -6.20 -4.11
N ILE A 40 -10.15 -6.29 -3.61
CA ILE A 40 -9.87 -6.75 -2.26
C ILE A 40 -9.77 -5.57 -1.27
N LEU A 41 -9.88 -4.32 -1.77
CA LEU A 41 -9.75 -3.09 -0.98
C LEU A 41 -10.98 -2.18 -1.07
N THR A 42 -11.78 -2.12 -0.01
CA THR A 42 -12.87 -1.14 0.10
C THR A 42 -12.34 0.21 0.57
N PHE A 43 -12.59 1.29 -0.18
CA PHE A 43 -12.31 2.65 0.30
C PHE A 43 -13.13 2.98 1.55
N LEU A 44 -12.47 3.47 2.61
CA LEU A 44 -13.15 3.93 3.82
C LEU A 44 -13.17 5.45 3.92
N ARG A 45 -12.00 6.07 3.87
CA ARG A 45 -11.85 7.52 4.08
C ARG A 45 -10.54 8.03 3.50
N ALA A 46 -10.52 9.32 3.22
CA ALA A 46 -9.31 10.06 2.87
C ALA A 46 -8.77 10.82 4.09
N VAL A 47 -7.46 10.98 4.16
CA VAL A 47 -6.77 11.76 5.19
C VAL A 47 -5.79 12.70 4.50
N ARG A 48 -5.84 13.98 4.86
CA ARG A 48 -4.91 14.99 4.31
C ARG A 48 -3.65 15.02 5.14
N MET A 49 -2.53 14.76 4.51
CA MET A 49 -1.20 14.86 5.10
C MET A 49 -0.55 16.17 4.65
N PRO A 50 -0.19 17.06 5.59
CA PRO A 50 0.54 18.27 5.24
C PRO A 50 1.97 17.93 4.79
N ALA A 51 2.54 18.82 3.99
CA ALA A 51 3.92 18.80 3.56
C ALA A 51 4.88 18.56 4.75
N GLN A 52 5.86 17.68 4.55
CA GLN A 52 6.86 17.34 5.57
C GLN A 52 8.25 17.78 5.09
N PRO A 53 9.09 18.32 5.99
CA PRO A 53 10.45 18.69 5.62
C PRO A 53 11.33 17.45 5.37
N ALA A 54 12.46 17.67 4.69
CA ALA A 54 13.50 16.66 4.58
C ALA A 54 14.11 16.36 5.96
N VAL A 55 14.41 15.10 6.23
CA VAL A 55 14.88 14.65 7.55
C VAL A 55 15.65 13.34 7.47
N THR A 56 16.65 13.18 8.32
CA THR A 56 17.26 11.87 8.61
C THR A 56 16.48 11.21 9.74
N THR A 57 15.93 10.03 9.51
CA THR A 57 15.17 9.31 10.53
C THR A 57 16.06 8.83 11.67
N SER A 58 15.52 8.81 12.88
CA SER A 58 16.17 8.31 14.09
C SER A 58 15.14 7.56 14.97
N GLU A 59 15.61 6.95 16.04
CA GLU A 59 14.70 6.36 17.03
C GLU A 59 13.81 7.44 17.66
N GLU A 60 14.40 8.57 18.05
CA GLU A 60 13.65 9.73 18.59
C GLU A 60 12.59 10.24 17.61
N TYR A 61 12.92 10.30 16.31
CA TYR A 61 11.97 10.67 15.26
C TYR A 61 10.71 9.80 15.28
N PHE A 62 10.81 8.49 15.46
CA PHE A 62 9.65 7.61 15.55
C PHE A 62 8.99 7.64 16.93
N ASN A 63 9.77 7.76 18.01
CA ASN A 63 9.26 7.85 19.38
C ASN A 63 8.38 9.09 19.58
N GLU A 64 8.72 10.22 18.95
CA GLU A 64 7.90 11.43 18.93
C GLU A 64 6.53 11.22 18.27
N ALA A 65 6.36 10.22 17.41
CA ALA A 65 5.05 9.84 16.86
C ALA A 65 4.27 8.88 17.77
N GLY A 66 4.88 8.44 18.88
CA GLY A 66 4.31 7.48 19.82
C GLY A 66 4.71 6.03 19.52
N VAL A 67 5.77 5.80 18.74
CA VAL A 67 6.34 4.46 18.58
C VAL A 67 7.08 4.08 19.85
N VAL A 68 6.75 2.91 20.40
CA VAL A 68 7.38 2.37 21.62
C VAL A 68 8.13 1.07 21.35
N TRP A 69 7.84 0.42 20.21
CA TRP A 69 8.54 -0.78 19.80
C TRP A 69 8.71 -0.85 18.29
N MET A 70 9.92 -1.18 17.85
CA MET A 70 10.30 -1.32 16.45
C MET A 70 10.92 -2.69 16.20
N GLY A 71 10.40 -3.42 15.21
CA GLY A 71 10.94 -4.70 14.77
C GLY A 71 12.32 -4.60 14.12
N GLY A 72 13.07 -5.70 14.10
CA GLY A 72 14.46 -5.72 13.60
C GLY A 72 14.63 -5.20 12.17
N ASN A 73 13.76 -5.63 11.25
CA ASN A 73 13.76 -5.14 9.87
C ASN A 73 13.38 -3.66 9.77
N PHE A 74 12.43 -3.20 10.60
CA PHE A 74 12.04 -1.79 10.65
C PHE A 74 13.27 -0.95 11.04
N ASN A 75 13.96 -1.34 12.11
CA ASN A 75 15.20 -0.68 12.54
C ASN A 75 16.27 -0.70 11.45
N ALA A 76 16.48 -1.87 10.83
CA ALA A 76 17.49 -2.04 9.81
C ALA A 76 17.26 -1.14 8.59
N GLN A 77 16.01 -0.94 8.18
CA GLN A 77 15.66 -0.29 6.92
C GLN A 77 15.25 1.16 7.05
N LEU A 78 14.71 1.57 8.21
CA LEU A 78 14.09 2.88 8.36
C LEU A 78 14.78 3.77 9.40
N LEU A 79 15.77 3.31 10.17
CA LEU A 79 16.62 4.19 11.00
C LEU A 79 17.82 4.70 10.20
N GLY A 80 18.12 5.99 10.31
CA GLY A 80 19.19 6.64 9.55
C GLY A 80 18.89 6.75 8.05
N LEU A 81 17.61 6.70 7.67
CA LEU A 81 17.17 6.87 6.30
C LEU A 81 17.04 8.38 6.01
N GLU A 82 17.63 8.81 4.90
CA GLU A 82 17.44 10.16 4.38
C GLU A 82 16.10 10.25 3.65
N VAL A 83 15.18 11.04 4.20
CA VAL A 83 13.86 11.27 3.64
C VAL A 83 13.80 12.67 3.04
N VAL A 84 13.42 12.75 1.77
CA VAL A 84 13.24 14.03 1.08
C VAL A 84 11.97 14.74 1.56
N ALA A 85 11.92 16.06 1.36
CA ALA A 85 10.72 16.83 1.65
C ALA A 85 9.54 16.34 0.79
N THR A 86 8.34 16.36 1.37
CA THR A 86 7.09 15.98 0.69
C THR A 86 6.17 17.18 0.57
N GLU A 87 5.37 17.20 -0.49
CA GLU A 87 4.26 18.12 -0.65
C GLU A 87 3.03 17.64 0.12
N ASP A 88 2.01 18.51 0.20
CA ASP A 88 0.68 18.13 0.68
C ASP A 88 0.15 16.95 -0.15
N ALA A 89 -0.39 15.94 0.53
CA ALA A 89 -0.94 14.77 -0.12
C ALA A 89 -2.25 14.36 0.54
N GLU A 90 -3.13 13.77 -0.25
CA GLU A 90 -4.29 13.05 0.27
C GLU A 90 -3.95 11.56 0.25
N LEU A 91 -4.08 10.90 1.39
CA LEU A 91 -3.92 9.45 1.52
C LEU A 91 -5.29 8.79 1.64
N ALA A 92 -5.45 7.64 0.97
CA ALA A 92 -6.62 6.81 1.09
C ALA A 92 -6.40 5.69 2.11
N ILE A 93 -7.33 5.56 3.04
CA ILE A 93 -7.45 4.40 3.93
C ILE A 93 -8.45 3.44 3.31
N ARG A 94 -7.99 2.22 3.06
CA ARG A 94 -8.80 1.13 2.52
C ARG A 94 -8.87 -0.02 3.50
N LYS A 95 -9.98 -0.73 3.52
CA LYS A 95 -10.15 -1.96 4.28
C LYS A 95 -9.84 -3.15 3.37
N LEU A 96 -8.97 -4.03 3.85
CA LEU A 96 -8.76 -5.32 3.22
C LEU A 96 -9.97 -6.23 3.48
N GLU A 97 -10.65 -6.69 2.42
CA GLU A 97 -11.91 -7.43 2.54
C GLU A 97 -11.75 -8.93 2.77
N GLU A 98 -10.56 -9.48 2.52
CA GLU A 98 -10.20 -10.87 2.75
C GLU A 98 -8.73 -11.00 3.14
N ALA A 99 -8.30 -12.13 3.71
CA ALA A 99 -6.88 -12.32 3.99
C ALA A 99 -6.09 -12.34 2.68
N SER A 100 -4.96 -11.64 2.62
CA SER A 100 -4.22 -11.48 1.35
C SER A 100 -2.73 -11.24 1.55
N LEU A 101 -1.93 -11.74 0.62
CA LEU A 101 -0.51 -11.41 0.50
C LEU A 101 -0.33 -9.97 -0.02
N ASP A 102 0.89 -9.44 0.04
CA ASP A 102 1.20 -8.11 -0.48
C ASP A 102 1.03 -8.01 -2.01
N ALA A 103 1.32 -9.07 -2.77
CA ALA A 103 1.30 -9.02 -4.22
C ALA A 103 -0.09 -8.64 -4.81
N PRO A 104 -1.21 -9.24 -4.38
CA PRO A 104 -2.54 -8.78 -4.77
C PRO A 104 -2.86 -7.34 -4.35
N ILE A 105 -2.47 -6.93 -3.14
CA ILE A 105 -2.73 -5.58 -2.61
C ILE A 105 -1.99 -4.54 -3.46
N LEU A 106 -0.70 -4.77 -3.72
CA LEU A 106 0.14 -3.93 -4.55
C LEU A 106 -0.34 -3.88 -6.00
N ALA A 107 -0.83 -5.00 -6.54
CA ALA A 107 -1.40 -5.04 -7.89
C ALA A 107 -2.65 -4.15 -8.01
N GLU A 108 -3.49 -4.10 -6.97
CA GLU A 108 -4.67 -3.23 -6.94
C GLU A 108 -4.32 -1.75 -6.71
N LEU A 109 -3.35 -1.46 -5.83
CA LEU A 109 -2.91 -0.10 -5.52
C LEU A 109 -2.06 0.53 -6.64
N GLY A 110 -1.29 -0.27 -7.36
CA GLY A 110 -0.39 0.19 -8.42
C GLY A 110 0.62 1.22 -7.94
N ASP A 111 0.73 2.34 -8.68
CA ASP A 111 1.65 3.44 -8.40
C ASP A 111 1.31 4.25 -7.14
N LYS A 112 0.14 3.99 -6.54
CA LYS A 112 -0.31 4.65 -5.31
C LYS A 112 0.05 3.90 -4.04
N ALA A 113 0.61 2.70 -4.15
CA ALA A 113 0.92 1.88 -2.97
C ALA A 113 1.90 2.56 -2.02
N GLU A 114 2.96 3.16 -2.57
CA GLU A 114 4.05 3.73 -1.79
C GLU A 114 3.67 5.07 -1.16
N ILE A 115 3.90 5.20 0.15
CA ILE A 115 3.88 6.48 0.86
C ILE A 115 5.29 6.79 1.41
N SER A 116 5.55 8.06 1.70
CA SER A 116 6.82 8.45 2.33
C SER A 116 6.86 8.08 3.81
N VAL A 117 8.07 7.91 4.33
CA VAL A 117 8.30 7.67 5.77
C VAL A 117 7.85 8.87 6.62
N SER A 118 7.98 10.10 6.10
CA SER A 118 7.47 11.30 6.79
C SER A 118 5.95 11.33 6.89
N GLN A 119 5.24 10.94 5.82
CA GLN A 119 3.78 10.79 5.86
C GLN A 119 3.35 9.67 6.81
N PHE A 120 4.07 8.54 6.82
CA PHE A 120 3.86 7.46 7.78
C PHE A 120 3.98 7.97 9.23
N ARG A 121 5.07 8.66 9.57
CA ARG A 121 5.26 9.23 10.91
C ARG A 121 4.13 10.20 11.27
N ALA A 122 3.81 11.14 10.37
CA ALA A 122 2.75 12.13 10.60
C ALA A 122 1.40 11.44 10.86
N PHE A 123 1.07 10.42 10.05
CA PHE A 123 -0.13 9.62 10.23
C PHE A 123 -0.17 8.94 11.60
N LEU A 124 0.92 8.32 12.04
CA LEU A 124 1.01 7.69 13.36
C LEU A 124 0.79 8.70 14.50
N ALA A 125 1.37 9.90 14.38
CA ALA A 125 1.22 10.95 15.39
C ALA A 125 -0.23 11.44 15.53
N GLU A 126 -0.97 11.49 14.42
CA GLU A 126 -2.38 11.91 14.39
C GLU A 126 -3.36 10.80 14.82
N ASN A 127 -2.96 9.53 14.74
CA ASN A 127 -3.86 8.38 14.95
C ASN A 127 -3.51 7.57 16.21
N ARG A 128 -2.83 8.18 17.18
CA ARG A 128 -2.55 7.55 18.48
C ARG A 128 -3.83 7.00 19.11
N GLU A 129 -3.70 5.91 19.86
CA GLU A 129 -4.81 5.18 20.50
C GLU A 129 -5.81 4.52 19.53
N SER A 130 -5.50 4.46 18.23
CA SER A 130 -6.34 3.78 17.26
C SER A 130 -6.38 2.28 17.51
N ARG A 131 -7.59 1.70 17.48
CA ARG A 131 -7.80 0.24 17.54
C ARG A 131 -7.61 -0.46 16.20
N GLU A 132 -7.32 0.30 15.15
CA GLU A 132 -7.12 -0.23 13.80
C GLU A 132 -5.68 -0.74 13.61
N TRP A 133 -5.55 -1.78 12.80
CA TRP A 133 -4.25 -2.31 12.39
C TRP A 133 -3.97 -1.80 10.99
N PHE A 134 -2.86 -1.09 10.84
CA PHE A 134 -2.51 -0.41 9.61
C PHE A 134 -1.37 -1.13 8.88
N ILE A 135 -1.45 -1.10 7.55
CA ILE A 135 -0.46 -1.60 6.61
C ILE A 135 -0.04 -0.42 5.72
N PHE A 136 1.25 -0.27 5.55
CA PHE A 136 1.88 0.77 4.75
C PHE A 136 2.93 0.15 3.85
N TYR A 137 3.19 0.77 2.71
CA TYR A 137 4.31 0.39 1.84
C TYR A 137 5.31 1.53 1.77
N LEU A 138 6.50 1.30 2.33
CA LEU A 138 7.55 2.31 2.48
C LEU A 138 8.83 1.83 1.79
N LYS A 139 9.59 2.73 1.15
CA LYS A 139 10.93 2.39 0.68
C LYS A 139 11.94 2.40 1.83
N GLY A 140 12.75 1.33 1.91
CA GLY A 140 13.85 1.21 2.86
C GLY A 140 15.15 1.81 2.35
N LYS A 141 16.19 1.81 3.20
CA LYS A 141 17.57 2.20 2.81
C LYS A 141 18.16 1.34 1.69
N ASP A 142 17.69 0.11 1.55
CA ASP A 142 18.08 -0.79 0.46
C ASP A 142 17.40 -0.46 -0.88
N GLY A 143 16.51 0.54 -0.92
CA GLY A 143 15.75 0.93 -2.10
C GLY A 143 14.55 0.02 -2.39
N ASN A 144 14.37 -1.06 -1.63
CA ASN A 144 13.25 -1.98 -1.80
C ASN A 144 12.00 -1.45 -1.10
N LEU A 145 10.84 -1.91 -1.56
CA LEU A 145 9.56 -1.64 -0.91
C LEU A 145 9.35 -2.65 0.24
N TRP A 146 8.98 -2.12 1.40
CA TRP A 146 8.72 -2.90 2.61
C TRP A 146 7.27 -2.73 3.04
N ALA A 147 6.63 -3.85 3.37
CA ALA A 147 5.31 -3.87 3.97
C ALA A 147 5.46 -3.62 5.48
N VAL A 148 5.01 -2.45 5.94
CA VAL A 148 5.12 -2.00 7.32
C VAL A 148 3.77 -2.11 7.98
N ARG A 149 3.70 -2.85 9.09
CA ARG A 149 2.52 -2.90 9.95
C ARG A 149 2.70 -1.95 11.12
N ALA A 150 1.62 -1.26 11.50
CA ALA A 150 1.51 -0.55 12.76
C ALA A 150 0.22 -0.92 13.50
N SER A 151 0.32 -1.20 14.79
CA SER A 151 -0.82 -1.37 15.68
C SER A 151 -0.56 -0.70 17.02
N TRP A 152 -1.55 0.02 17.55
CA TRP A 152 -1.46 0.65 18.86
C TRP A 152 -1.82 -0.39 19.93
N LEU A 153 -0.93 -0.60 20.89
CA LEU A 153 -1.16 -1.39 22.09
C LEU A 153 -1.27 -0.45 23.30
N ASP A 154 -1.19 -0.95 24.53
CA ASP A 154 -1.51 -0.16 25.73
C ASP A 154 -0.72 1.16 25.84
N ASP A 155 0.55 1.18 25.45
CA ASP A 155 1.49 2.28 25.67
C ASP A 155 1.98 2.97 24.39
N GLY A 156 1.64 2.46 23.20
CA GLY A 156 2.03 3.11 21.95
C GLY A 156 1.99 2.23 20.71
N TRP A 157 2.58 2.74 19.63
CA TRP A 157 2.71 2.03 18.36
C TRP A 157 3.78 0.95 18.43
N TYR A 158 3.39 -0.24 17.99
CA TYR A 158 4.29 -1.33 17.64
C TYR A 158 4.38 -1.38 16.13
N VAL A 159 5.60 -1.24 15.60
CA VAL A 159 5.85 -1.20 14.16
C VAL A 159 6.79 -2.32 13.73
N HIS A 160 6.47 -2.98 12.63
CA HIS A 160 7.26 -4.07 12.07
C HIS A 160 7.31 -3.96 10.55
N ALA A 161 8.45 -4.25 9.94
CA ALA A 161 8.63 -4.27 8.49
C ALA A 161 8.87 -5.71 8.00
N ASN A 162 8.16 -6.11 6.96
CA ASN A 162 8.37 -7.37 6.25
C ASN A 162 8.71 -7.08 4.78
N SER A 163 9.47 -7.96 4.16
CA SER A 163 9.59 -7.97 2.70
C SER A 163 8.19 -8.13 2.10
N VAL A 164 7.90 -7.46 0.99
CA VAL A 164 6.64 -7.65 0.24
C VAL A 164 6.53 -9.05 -0.40
N GLU A 165 7.61 -9.83 -0.37
CA GLU A 165 7.62 -11.24 -0.79
C GLU A 165 7.40 -12.20 0.39
N HIS A 166 7.13 -11.68 1.59
CA HIS A 166 6.94 -12.51 2.77
C HIS A 166 5.70 -13.40 2.62
N PRO A 167 5.77 -14.69 2.98
CA PRO A 167 4.72 -15.65 2.65
C PRO A 167 3.49 -15.61 3.59
N TYR A 168 3.45 -14.67 4.55
CA TYR A 168 2.32 -14.54 5.46
C TYR A 168 1.34 -13.48 4.97
N GLU A 169 0.07 -13.85 5.00
CA GLU A 169 -1.04 -12.99 4.64
C GLU A 169 -1.31 -11.95 5.73
N TRP A 170 -1.82 -10.81 5.29
CA TRP A 170 -2.46 -9.84 6.15
C TRP A 170 -3.88 -10.29 6.45
N ASP A 171 -4.30 -10.13 7.70
CA ASP A 171 -5.67 -10.50 8.09
C ASP A 171 -6.71 -9.59 7.46
N ARG A 172 -7.86 -10.20 7.17
CA ARG A 172 -9.08 -9.49 6.79
C ARG A 172 -9.39 -8.38 7.78
N GLY A 173 -9.74 -7.22 7.26
CA GLY A 173 -10.12 -6.08 8.07
C GLY A 173 -8.94 -5.22 8.53
N HIS A 174 -7.70 -5.52 8.16
CA HIS A 174 -6.61 -4.55 8.27
C HIS A 174 -6.85 -3.34 7.35
N ARG A 175 -6.21 -2.22 7.69
CA ARG A 175 -6.32 -0.93 6.99
C ARG A 175 -5.08 -0.69 6.16
N VAL A 176 -5.22 -0.62 4.85
CA VAL A 176 -4.11 -0.30 3.95
C VAL A 176 -4.12 1.20 3.66
N LEU A 177 -2.98 1.86 3.89
CA LEU A 177 -2.77 3.25 3.50
C LEU A 177 -2.01 3.34 2.17
N SER A 178 -2.47 4.26 1.33
CA SER A 178 -1.97 4.48 -0.03
C SER A 178 -2.23 5.94 -0.45
N ARG A 179 -1.59 6.40 -1.53
CA ARG A 179 -1.85 7.70 -2.17
C ARG A 179 -3.12 7.72 -3.03
#